data_AF-A0A7Y2C6E7-F1
#
_entry.id   AF-A0A7Y2C6E7-F1
#
_cell.length_a   1.000
_cell.length_b   1.000
_cell.length_c   1.000
_cell.angle_alpha   90.00
_cell.angle_beta   90.00
_cell.angle_gamma   90.00
#
_symmetry.space_group_name_H-M   'P 1'
#
loop_
_entity.id
_entity.type
_entity.pdbx_description
1 polymer ?
#
loop_
_entity_poly.entity_id
_entity_poly.type
_entity_poly.pdbx_seq_one_letter_code
_entity_poly.pdbx_strand_id
1 'polypeptide(L)'
;MVAAVLLSLVATGCGSLSTALRGSPPPEPETPREFRAAWIATVANIDWPSEPGLHSSVQKAELRTLLDRAVALNLNAVVLQVRPAADALYVTDLEPWSEYLT
;
A
#
# COMPACT_ATOMS: atom_id res chain seq x y z
N MET A 1 74.58 -20.32 -18.24
CA MET A 1 73.63 -19.19 -18.40
C MET A 1 72.28 -19.69 -17.90
N VAL A 2 72.04 -19.52 -16.60
CA VAL A 2 70.96 -20.19 -15.85
C VAL A 2 69.63 -19.48 -16.10
N ALA A 3 68.59 -20.29 -16.23
CA ALA A 3 67.23 -19.93 -16.57
C ALA A 3 66.46 -19.25 -15.44
N ALA A 4 65.53 -18.39 -15.87
CA ALA A 4 64.16 -18.20 -15.37
C ALA A 4 63.91 -17.91 -13.87
N VAL A 5 63.47 -16.67 -13.59
CA VAL A 5 62.37 -16.40 -12.64
C VAL A 5 61.51 -15.27 -13.20
N LEU A 6 60.40 -15.63 -13.87
CA LEU A 6 59.29 -14.71 -14.14
C LEU A 6 58.33 -14.82 -12.96
N LEU A 7 58.28 -13.77 -12.15
CA LEU A 7 57.38 -13.63 -11.02
C LEU A 7 55.96 -13.33 -11.55
N SER A 8 55.13 -14.36 -11.73
CA SER A 8 53.70 -14.18 -12.00
C SER A 8 52.99 -13.81 -10.69
N LEU A 9 52.63 -12.54 -10.57
CA LEU A 9 51.77 -12.01 -9.50
C LEU A 9 50.38 -12.65 -9.62
N VAL A 10 50.06 -13.61 -8.76
CA VAL A 10 48.69 -14.13 -8.62
C VAL A 10 47.86 -13.04 -7.94
N ALA A 11 47.02 -12.35 -8.71
CA ALA A 11 46.00 -11.47 -8.18
C ALA A 11 44.92 -12.32 -7.51
N THR A 12 45.10 -12.59 -6.21
CA THR A 12 44.11 -13.27 -5.38
C THR A 12 42.84 -12.41 -5.35
N GLY A 13 41.80 -12.91 -6.03
CA GLY A 13 40.52 -12.22 -6.18
C GLY A 13 39.91 -11.87 -4.84
N CYS A 14 39.83 -10.57 -4.55
CA CYS A 14 39.00 -10.05 -3.48
C CYS A 14 37.58 -9.91 -4.03
N GLY A 15 36.81 -10.99 -3.97
CA GLY A 15 35.45 -10.98 -4.50
C GLY A 15 34.73 -12.28 -4.26
N SER A 16 34.29 -12.51 -3.01
CA SER A 16 33.19 -13.46 -2.68
C SER A 16 32.78 -13.48 -1.20
N LEU A 17 33.49 -12.83 -0.28
CA LEU A 17 33.17 -12.95 1.17
C LEU A 17 31.93 -12.17 1.64
N SER A 18 31.29 -11.35 0.79
CA SER A 18 30.15 -10.54 1.21
C SER A 18 28.81 -11.31 1.25
N THR A 19 28.67 -12.39 0.47
CA THR A 19 27.39 -13.13 0.39
C THR A 19 27.15 -14.02 1.62
N ALA A 20 28.20 -14.48 2.29
CA ALA A 20 28.08 -15.43 3.42
C ALA A 20 27.58 -14.80 4.74
N LEU A 21 27.61 -13.47 4.89
CA LEU A 21 27.17 -12.76 6.10
C LEU A 21 25.72 -12.27 6.04
N ARG A 22 25.05 -12.38 4.88
CA ARG A 22 23.62 -12.07 4.77
C ARG A 22 22.85 -13.35 5.07
N GLY A 23 22.42 -13.51 6.32
CA GLY A 23 21.46 -14.54 6.68
C GLY A 23 20.27 -14.51 5.73
N SER A 24 19.76 -15.67 5.34
CA SER A 24 18.59 -15.76 4.47
C SER A 24 17.44 -14.96 5.11
N PRO A 25 16.70 -14.14 4.34
CA PRO A 25 15.53 -13.48 4.87
C PRO A 25 14.58 -14.54 5.45
N PRO A 26 13.84 -14.21 6.52
CA PRO A 26 12.84 -15.12 7.06
C PRO A 26 11.88 -15.52 5.94
N PRO A 27 11.30 -16.75 6.01
CA PRO A 27 10.32 -17.17 5.02
C PRO A 27 9.18 -16.15 4.97
N GLU A 28 8.79 -15.77 3.76
CA GLU A 28 7.67 -14.87 3.58
C GLU A 28 6.39 -15.54 4.13
N PRO A 29 5.55 -14.78 4.85
CA PRO A 29 4.29 -15.33 5.34
C PRO A 29 3.42 -15.80 4.18
N GLU A 30 2.75 -16.93 4.37
CA GLU A 30 1.83 -17.46 3.37
C GLU A 30 0.69 -16.46 3.13
N THR A 31 0.47 -16.08 1.86
CA THR A 31 -0.65 -15.23 1.46
C THR A 31 -1.80 -16.12 0.99
N PRO A 32 -2.86 -16.30 1.78
CA PRO A 32 -3.91 -17.29 1.49
C PRO A 32 -4.70 -16.99 0.21
N ARG A 33 -4.68 -15.73 -0.27
CA ARG A 33 -5.24 -15.30 -1.56
C ARG A 33 -4.67 -13.94 -1.98
N GLU A 34 -4.70 -13.67 -3.28
CA GLU A 34 -4.39 -12.35 -3.85
C GLU A 34 -5.30 -11.26 -3.26
N PHE A 35 -4.72 -10.10 -2.89
CA PHE A 35 -5.45 -8.93 -2.43
C PHE A 35 -5.77 -8.02 -3.62
N ARG A 36 -7.06 -7.91 -3.96
CA ARG A 36 -7.54 -7.06 -5.07
C ARG A 36 -8.48 -6.02 -4.47
N ALA A 37 -8.00 -4.80 -4.35
CA ALA A 37 -8.72 -3.75 -3.66
C ALA A 37 -8.75 -2.43 -4.43
N ALA A 38 -9.75 -1.62 -4.12
CA ALA A 38 -9.81 -0.22 -4.51
C ALA A 38 -9.72 0.66 -3.25
N TRP A 39 -9.04 1.79 -3.39
CA TRP A 39 -9.07 2.86 -2.39
C TRP A 39 -10.24 3.78 -2.73
N ILE A 40 -11.00 4.20 -1.70
CA ILE A 40 -12.03 5.23 -1.80
C ILE A 40 -11.59 6.37 -0.89
N ALA A 41 -11.07 7.42 -1.49
CA ALA A 41 -10.60 8.62 -0.81
C ALA A 41 -11.73 9.62 -0.62
N THR A 42 -11.72 10.23 0.56
CA THR A 42 -12.73 11.20 1.01
C THR A 42 -12.19 12.61 1.04
N VAL A 43 -10.85 12.76 1.13
CA VAL A 43 -10.19 14.07 1.02
C VAL A 43 -10.56 14.75 -0.28
N ALA A 44 -10.96 16.02 -0.19
CA ALA A 44 -11.41 16.84 -1.31
C ALA A 44 -12.51 16.18 -2.17
N ASN A 45 -13.30 15.25 -1.59
CA ASN A 45 -14.41 14.57 -2.28
C ASN A 45 -13.99 13.87 -3.59
N ILE A 46 -12.74 13.42 -3.70
CA ILE A 46 -12.20 12.93 -4.98
C ILE A 46 -12.86 11.64 -5.47
N ASP A 47 -13.20 10.72 -4.55
CA ASP A 47 -13.95 9.51 -4.89
C ASP A 47 -15.37 9.53 -4.28
N TRP A 48 -15.49 9.90 -3.00
CA TRP A 48 -16.77 9.90 -2.29
C TRP A 48 -16.75 10.76 -1.01
N PRO A 49 -17.88 11.39 -0.59
CA PRO A 49 -19.08 11.61 -1.39
C PRO A 49 -18.82 12.60 -2.53
N SER A 50 -19.71 12.70 -3.52
CA SER A 50 -19.49 13.56 -4.69
C SER A 50 -19.42 15.06 -4.35
N GLU A 51 -20.11 15.49 -3.30
CA GLU A 51 -20.04 16.83 -2.73
C GLU A 51 -20.33 16.79 -1.21
N PRO A 52 -19.83 17.76 -0.42
CA PRO A 52 -20.15 17.87 1.01
C PRO A 52 -21.61 18.29 1.22
N GLY A 53 -22.17 17.99 2.40
CA GLY A 53 -23.52 18.41 2.78
C GLY A 53 -24.67 17.64 2.11
N LEU A 54 -24.37 16.61 1.30
CA LEU A 54 -25.39 15.74 0.71
C LEU A 54 -26.27 15.08 1.76
N HIS A 55 -27.54 14.87 1.43
CA HIS A 55 -28.41 14.06 2.29
C HIS A 55 -27.84 12.65 2.44
N SER A 56 -27.89 12.09 3.65
CA SER A 56 -27.30 10.79 3.97
C SER A 56 -27.76 9.64 3.05
N SER A 57 -28.97 9.73 2.49
CA SER A 57 -29.47 8.74 1.52
C SER A 57 -28.71 8.78 0.20
N VAL A 58 -28.31 9.97 -0.26
CA VAL A 58 -27.53 10.16 -1.50
C VAL A 58 -26.12 9.64 -1.29
N GLN A 59 -25.46 10.04 -0.20
CA GLN A 59 -24.13 9.56 0.16
C GLN A 59 -24.08 8.02 0.19
N LYS A 60 -25.08 7.37 0.82
CA LYS A 60 -25.18 5.91 0.86
C LYS A 60 -25.40 5.28 -0.52
N ALA A 61 -26.18 5.90 -1.38
CA ALA A 61 -26.43 5.40 -2.73
C ALA A 61 -25.17 5.48 -3.61
N GLU A 62 -24.41 6.56 -3.49
CA GLU A 62 -23.11 6.72 -4.18
C GLU A 62 -22.11 5.67 -3.71
N LEU A 63 -21.96 5.50 -2.39
CA LEU A 63 -21.03 4.49 -1.85
C LEU A 63 -21.43 3.09 -2.30
N ARG A 64 -22.74 2.78 -2.31
CA ARG A 64 -23.23 1.49 -2.82
C ARG A 64 -22.87 1.28 -4.28
N THR A 65 -22.94 2.31 -5.10
CA THR A 65 -22.56 2.23 -6.52
C THR A 65 -21.07 1.90 -6.69
N LEU A 66 -20.21 2.49 -5.87
CA LEU A 66 -18.78 2.16 -5.84
C LEU A 66 -18.52 0.71 -5.39
N LEU A 67 -19.25 0.23 -4.38
CA LEU A 67 -19.17 -1.16 -3.92
C LEU A 67 -19.65 -2.16 -4.98
N ASP A 68 -20.77 -1.87 -5.65
CA ASP A 68 -21.29 -2.69 -6.75
C ASP A 68 -20.29 -2.75 -7.91
N ARG A 69 -19.59 -1.63 -8.18
CA ARG A 69 -18.49 -1.60 -9.17
C ARG A 69 -17.30 -2.45 -8.75
N ALA A 70 -16.92 -2.43 -7.47
CA ALA A 70 -15.85 -3.27 -6.94
C ALA A 70 -16.17 -4.77 -7.13
N VAL A 71 -17.41 -5.17 -6.88
CA VAL A 71 -17.89 -6.54 -7.12
C VAL A 71 -17.84 -6.88 -8.61
N ALA A 72 -18.32 -5.99 -9.49
CA ALA A 72 -18.30 -6.22 -10.94
C ALA A 72 -16.87 -6.37 -11.51
N LEU A 73 -15.87 -5.75 -10.86
CA LEU A 73 -14.45 -5.87 -11.18
C LEU A 73 -13.76 -7.06 -10.48
N ASN A 74 -14.51 -7.89 -9.76
CA ASN A 74 -14.00 -9.05 -9.02
C ASN A 74 -12.94 -8.68 -7.96
N LEU A 75 -13.05 -7.47 -7.39
CA LEU A 75 -12.29 -7.06 -6.22
C LEU A 75 -12.80 -7.79 -4.98
N ASN A 76 -11.93 -7.93 -3.98
CA ASN A 76 -12.21 -8.68 -2.76
C ASN A 76 -12.03 -7.85 -1.49
N ALA A 77 -11.75 -6.56 -1.63
CA ALA A 77 -11.66 -5.59 -0.55
C ALA A 77 -11.87 -4.16 -1.07
N VAL A 78 -12.24 -3.26 -0.16
CA VAL A 78 -12.29 -1.82 -0.36
C VAL A 78 -11.64 -1.17 0.85
N VAL A 79 -10.81 -0.15 0.62
CA VAL A 79 -10.18 0.64 1.68
C VAL A 79 -10.79 2.04 1.65
N LEU A 80 -11.64 2.34 2.64
CA LEU A 80 -12.31 3.63 2.76
C LEU A 80 -11.52 4.57 3.68
N GLN A 81 -11.24 5.79 3.22
CA GLN A 81 -10.56 6.81 4.01
C GLN A 81 -11.52 7.45 5.03
N VAL A 82 -11.52 6.92 6.26
CA VAL A 82 -12.42 7.43 7.34
C VAL A 82 -11.84 8.60 8.15
N ARG A 83 -10.57 8.95 7.92
CA ARG A 83 -9.85 10.06 8.56
C ARG A 83 -8.96 10.81 7.54
N PRO A 84 -9.54 11.73 6.76
CA PRO A 84 -8.82 12.40 5.68
C PRO A 84 -7.87 13.52 6.12
N ALA A 85 -8.27 14.37 7.07
CA ALA A 85 -7.58 15.63 7.37
C ALA A 85 -7.69 16.04 8.86
N ALA A 86 -7.28 15.15 9.77
CA ALA A 86 -7.41 15.34 11.23
C ALA A 86 -8.87 15.49 11.73
N ASP A 87 -9.77 14.86 10.99
CA ASP A 87 -11.20 14.78 11.20
C ASP A 87 -11.67 13.31 11.08
N ALA A 88 -12.96 13.08 11.28
CA ALA A 88 -13.54 11.73 11.29
C ALA A 88 -14.87 11.63 10.53
N LEU A 89 -15.05 10.49 9.85
CA LEU A 89 -16.31 10.07 9.23
C LEU A 89 -17.12 9.12 10.12
N TYR A 90 -16.83 9.12 11.42
CA TYR A 90 -17.49 8.30 12.43
C TYR A 90 -17.57 9.07 13.75
N VAL A 91 -18.49 8.65 14.63
CA VAL A 91 -18.67 9.27 15.94
C VAL A 91 -17.43 9.04 16.81
N THR A 92 -16.82 10.13 17.26
CA THR A 92 -15.66 10.14 18.16
C THR A 92 -15.66 11.43 18.97
N ASP A 93 -15.10 11.39 20.18
CA ASP A 93 -14.90 12.58 21.02
C ASP A 93 -13.50 13.21 20.82
N LEU A 94 -12.65 12.57 20.01
CA LEU A 94 -11.25 12.97 19.81
C LEU A 94 -11.05 13.94 18.65
N GLU A 95 -11.86 13.82 17.60
CA GLU A 95 -11.73 14.55 16.34
C GLU A 95 -13.07 15.17 15.92
N PRO A 96 -13.07 16.31 15.19
CA PRO A 96 -14.29 16.87 14.64
C PRO A 96 -14.85 16.00 13.50
N TRP A 97 -16.12 16.21 13.16
CA TRP A 97 -16.71 15.68 11.93
C TRP A 97 -15.99 16.20 10.70
N SER A 98 -15.78 15.32 9.73
CA SER A 98 -15.12 15.64 8.47
C SER A 98 -15.87 16.65 7.64
N GLU A 99 -15.16 17.70 7.18
CA GLU A 99 -15.71 18.71 6.27
C GLU A 99 -16.21 18.10 4.96
N TYR A 100 -15.62 16.99 4.52
CA TYR A 100 -16.03 16.30 3.29
C TYR A 100 -17.40 15.60 3.40
N LEU A 101 -17.98 15.47 4.61
CA LEU A 101 -19.35 15.02 4.82
C LEU A 101 -20.34 16.17 5.05
N THR A 102 -19.86 17.28 5.62
CA THR A 102 -20.70 18.30 6.30
C THR A 102 -20.74 19.62 5.56
#